data_AF-S7WY90-F1
#
_entry.id   AF-S7WY90-F1
#
_cell.length_a   1.000
_cell.length_b   1.000
_cell.length_c   1.000
_cell.angle_alpha   90.00
_cell.angle_beta   90.00
_cell.angle_gamma   90.00
#
_symmetry.space_group_name_H-M   'P 1'
#
loop_
_entity.id
_entity.type
_entity.pdbx_description
1 polymer ?
#
loop_
_entity_poly.entity_id
_entity_poly.type
_entity_poly.pdbx_seq_one_letter_code
_entity_poly.pdbx_strand_id
1 'polypeptide(L)' 'MCKVVALIDIESVHPWLAQEIDAACATDWADGYFAWVISNVRPLKQPIEAIAKRKLYRLELNL' A
#
# COMPACT_ATOMS: atom_id res chain seq x y z
N MET A 1 -0.95 -5.85 -18.49
CA MET A 1 -1.22 -4.54 -17.86
C MET A 1 -1.54 -4.77 -16.38
N CYS A 2 -1.26 -3.79 -15.53
CA CYS A 2 -1.59 -3.89 -14.11
C CYS A 2 -2.92 -3.21 -13.85
N LYS A 3 -3.56 -3.57 -12.73
CA LYS A 3 -4.87 -3.05 -12.35
C LYS A 3 -4.76 -2.29 -11.04
N VAL A 4 -5.38 -1.11 -10.98
CA VAL A 4 -5.70 -0.45 -9.72
C VAL A 4 -6.95 -1.10 -9.16
N VAL A 5 -6.91 -1.50 -7.89
CA VAL A 5 -7.95 -2.33 -7.27
C VAL A 5 -8.60 -1.70 -6.05
N ALA A 6 -7.95 -0.72 -5.42
CA ALA A 6 -8.46 -0.06 -4.23
C ALA A 6 -7.85 1.33 -4.06
N LEU A 7 -8.53 2.17 -3.29
CA LEU A 7 -7.97 3.35 -2.65
C LEU A 7 -7.76 3.04 -1.16
N ILE A 8 -6.72 3.61 -0.58
CA ILE A 8 -6.40 3.52 0.83
C ILE A 8 -5.99 4.91 1.32
N ASP A 9 -6.06 5.13 2.63
CA ASP A 9 -5.45 6.29 3.28
C ASP A 9 -4.12 5.86 3.91
N ILE A 10 -3.08 6.68 3.76
CA ILE A 10 -1.80 6.52 4.47
C ILE A 10 -1.86 7.39 5.72
N GLU A 11 -1.93 6.77 6.88
CA GLU A 11 -2.01 7.49 8.17
C GLU A 11 -0.64 7.93 8.65
N SER A 12 0.34 7.03 8.58
CA SER A 12 1.72 7.30 9.01
C SER A 12 2.71 6.37 8.33
N VAL A 13 3.98 6.77 8.39
CA VAL A 13 5.12 5.93 8.00
C VAL A 13 6.17 6.04 9.10
N HIS A 14 6.63 4.91 9.61
CA HIS A 14 7.62 4.83 10.69
C HIS A 14 8.58 3.66 10.47
N PRO A 15 9.74 3.62 11.16
CA PRO A 15 10.64 2.47 11.08
C PRO A 15 9.88 1.18 11.41
N TRP A 16 10.00 0.16 10.56
CA TRP A 16 9.36 -1.12 10.81
C TRP A 16 9.98 -1.74 12.06
N LEU A 17 9.16 -2.16 13.02
CA LEU A 17 9.60 -2.86 14.23
C LEU A 17 9.25 -4.35 14.19
N ALA A 18 10.12 -5.22 14.71
CA ALA A 18 9.89 -6.66 14.74
C ALA A 18 8.58 -7.08 15.44
N GLN A 19 8.11 -6.29 16.41
CA GLN A 19 6.85 -6.53 17.12
C GLN A 19 5.59 -6.30 16.26
N GLU A 20 5.73 -5.70 15.08
CA GLU A 20 4.62 -5.37 14.18
C GLU A 20 4.38 -6.45 13.12
N ILE A 21 5.17 -7.53 13.08
CA ILE A 21 5.06 -8.61 12.09
C ILE A 21 3.63 -9.18 12.04
N ASP A 22 3.06 -9.52 13.20
CA ASP A 22 1.72 -10.10 13.29
C ASP A 22 0.64 -9.09 12.84
N ALA A 23 0.74 -7.84 13.29
CA ALA A 23 -0.22 -6.79 12.95
C ALA A 23 -0.17 -6.44 11.45
N ALA A 24 1.00 -6.53 10.83
CA ALA A 24 1.21 -6.30 9.40
C ALA A 24 0.90 -7.55 8.55
N CYS A 25 0.52 -8.68 9.17
CA CYS A 25 0.40 -9.99 8.51
C CYS A 25 1.66 -10.35 7.69
N ALA A 26 2.83 -9.95 8.17
CA ALA A 26 4.11 -10.21 7.53
C ALA A 26 4.71 -11.53 8.01
N THR A 27 5.72 -12.03 7.30
CA THR A 27 6.44 -13.26 7.69
C THR A 27 7.82 -12.99 8.26
N ASP A 28 8.35 -11.78 8.10
CA ASP A 28 9.69 -11.41 8.53
C ASP A 28 9.83 -9.90 8.74
N TRP A 29 10.92 -9.50 9.38
CA TRP A 29 11.33 -8.12 9.61
C TRP A 29 12.81 -7.93 9.31
N ALA A 30 13.16 -6.74 8.80
CA ALA A 30 14.55 -6.32 8.63
C ALA A 30 14.74 -4.84 9.01
N ASP A 31 15.89 -4.54 9.61
CA ASP A 31 16.28 -3.17 9.94
C ASP A 31 16.40 -2.29 8.68
N GLY A 32 16.08 -1.00 8.82
CA GLY A 32 16.08 -0.04 7.72
C GLY A 32 14.81 -0.05 6.84
N TYR A 33 13.87 -0.95 7.09
CA TYR A 33 12.55 -0.95 6.45
C TYR A 33 11.58 -0.02 7.18
N PHE A 34 10.51 0.38 6.50
CA PHE A 34 9.46 1.24 7.05
C PHE A 34 8.12 0.52 7.02
N ALA A 35 7.35 0.62 8.10
CA ALA A 35 5.95 0.24 8.17
C ALA A 35 5.09 1.41 7.68
N TRP A 36 4.15 1.10 6.78
CA TRP A 36 3.18 2.07 6.24
C TRP A 36 1.82 1.72 6.81
N VAL A 37 1.31 2.60 7.68
CA VAL A 37 0.01 2.38 8.32
C VAL A 37 -1.09 2.77 7.35
N ILE A 38 -1.83 1.77 6.89
CA ILE A 38 -2.95 1.95 5.97
C ILE A 38 -4.27 1.91 6.72
N SER A 39 -5.19 2.80 6.35
CA SER A 39 -6.56 2.81 6.87
C SER A 39 -7.57 2.96 5.75
N ASN A 40 -8.86 2.84 6.10
CA ASN A 40 -9.98 3.19 5.24
C ASN A 40 -9.88 2.57 3.83
N VAL A 41 -9.71 1.24 3.79
CA VAL A 41 -9.56 0.51 2.53
C VAL A 41 -10.87 0.53 1.75
N ARG A 42 -10.82 1.09 0.54
CA ARG A 42 -11.96 1.25 -0.37
C ARG A 42 -11.71 0.47 -1.66
N PRO A 43 -12.16 -0.79 -1.75
CA PRO A 43 -12.09 -1.57 -2.98
C PRO A 43 -12.86 -0.90 -4.13
N LEU A 44 -12.29 -0.92 -5.32
CA LEU A 44 -12.96 -0.45 -6.52
C LEU A 44 -13.95 -1.50 -7.02
N LYS A 45 -15.18 -1.09 -7.37
CA LYS A 45 -16.19 -1.99 -7.95
C LYS A 45 -15.71 -2.67 -9.24
N GLN A 46 -14.93 -1.94 -10.04
CA GLN A 46 -14.29 -2.45 -11.24
C GLN A 46 -12.81 -2.03 -11.22
N PRO A 47 -11.86 -2.97 -11.41
CA PRO A 47 -10.46 -2.60 -11.50
C PRO A 47 -10.17 -1.71 -12.71
N ILE A 48 -9.27 -0.74 -12.54
CA ILE A 48 -8.91 0.22 -13.60
C ILE A 48 -7.56 -0.18 -14.18
N GLU A 49 -7.48 -0.33 -15.50
CA GLU A 49 -6.22 -0.65 -16.19
C GLU A 49 -5.21 0.50 -16.06
N ALA A 50 -3.97 0.16 -15.72
CA ALA A 50 -2.88 1.12 -15.55
C ALA A 50 -1.52 0.54 -15.96
N ILE A 51 -0.61 1.45 -16.33
CA ILE A 51 0.80 1.11 -16.57
C ILE A 51 1.52 1.10 -15.23
N ALA A 52 2.05 -0.04 -14.81
CA ALA A 52 2.91 -0.12 -13.63
C ALA A 52 4.22 0.64 -13.86
N LYS A 53 4.60 1.45 -12.87
CA LYS A 53 5.85 2.23 -12.85
C LYS A 53 6.60 1.97 -11.55
N ARG A 54 7.90 2.29 -11.53
CA ARG A 54 8.74 2.14 -10.34
C ARG A 54 8.38 3.20 -9.29
N LYS A 55 8.38 2.79 -8.01
CA LYS A 55 8.06 3.63 -6.84
C LYS A 55 6.64 4.20 -6.89
N LEU A 56 6.35 5.17 -6.02
CA LEU A 56 5.10 5.92 -6.03
C LEU A 56 5.07 6.87 -7.22
N TYR A 57 3.95 6.91 -7.92
CA TYR A 57 3.74 7.78 -9.06
C TYR A 57 2.31 8.32 -9.06
N ARG A 58 2.15 9.50 -9.67
CA ARG A 58 0.84 10.10 -9.85
C ARG A 58 0.07 9.34 -10.92
N LEU A 59 -1.16 8.98 -10.59
CA LEU A 59 -2.12 8.39 -11.50
C LEU A 59 -3.40 9.21 -11.45
N GLU A 60 -3.82 9.72 -12.61
CA GLU A 60 -5.12 10.37 -12.74
C GLU A 60 -6.18 9.30 -12.88
N LEU A 61 -7.15 9.29 -11.97
CA LEU A 61 -8.28 8.38 -11.99
C LEU A 61 -9.56 9.21 -12.21
N ASN A 62 -10.32 8.88 -13.24
CA ASN A 62 -11.67 9.38 -13.40
C ASN A 62 -12.60 8.42 -12.66
N LEU A 63 -12.77 8.64 -11.35
CA LEU A 63 -13.63 7.84 -10.46
C LEU A 63 -15.06 8.36 -10.42
#